data_AF-A0A7S0ZIJ6-F1
#
_entry.id   AF-A0A7S0ZIJ6-F1
#
_cell.length_a   1.000
_cell.length_b   1.000
_cell.length_c   1.000
_cell.angle_alpha   90.00
_cell.angle_beta   90.00
_cell.angle_gamma   90.00
#
_symmetry.space_group_name_H-M   'P 1'
#
loop_
_entity.id
_entity.type
_entity.pdbx_description
1 polymer ?
#
loop_
_entity_poly.entity_id
_entity_poly.type
_entity_poly.pdbx_seq_one_letter_code
_entity_poly.pdbx_strand_id
1 'polypeptide(L)'
;MTNFKFLYSGLLLVIGLFFITEWSTDAEYFRSSKLFKLLPSKDISPLFDPMRESRLGDGCLLVYLDVGANIGVHTRFLFEPEKYPNVKHIHDIFNNNFGNTRNKRDICSFGFEPNPAHIERHKQLEQHYKNMGWRYKHIHAGASDHDGNLTFWHRGDGNKNEWGFGMVKVHGTDTPEVVPLLRLSQWIKHHISERKLPQSVHGEYDETTLKEGRVVMKMDIEG
;
A
#
# COMPACT_ATOMS: atom_id res chain seq x y z
N MET A 1 -7.55 1.04 -13.75
CA MET A 1 -7.88 2.07 -12.73
C MET A 1 -8.11 1.31 -11.44
N THR A 2 -7.23 1.45 -10.45
CA THR A 2 -7.32 0.72 -9.18
C THR A 2 -8.34 1.41 -8.28
N ASN A 3 -9.33 0.67 -7.78
CA ASN A 3 -10.33 1.18 -6.84
C ASN A 3 -9.71 1.35 -5.45
N PHE A 4 -9.41 2.58 -5.05
CA PHE A 4 -8.99 2.90 -3.68
C PHE A 4 -10.24 3.08 -2.79
N LYS A 5 -10.36 2.29 -1.73
CA LYS A 5 -11.31 2.57 -0.65
C LYS A 5 -10.57 3.35 0.44
N PHE A 6 -10.85 4.64 0.52
CA PHE A 6 -10.45 5.48 1.66
C PHE A 6 -11.49 5.33 2.76
N LEU A 7 -11.06 5.11 4.00
CA LEU A 7 -11.93 5.10 5.17
C LEU A 7 -11.65 6.38 5.98
N TYR A 8 -12.62 7.29 6.00
CA TYR A 8 -12.66 8.46 6.88
C TYR A 8 -13.76 8.24 7.93
N SER A 9 -13.47 8.51 9.19
CA SER A 9 -14.47 8.60 10.26
C SER A 9 -14.89 10.06 10.46
N GLY A 10 -16.16 10.39 10.16
CA GLY A 10 -16.87 11.51 10.80
C GLY A 10 -17.38 12.66 9.92
N LEU A 11 -18.72 12.73 9.85
CA LEU A 11 -19.63 13.89 9.77
C LEU A 11 -19.95 14.59 8.42
N LEU A 12 -21.26 14.76 8.20
CA LEU A 12 -22.01 15.25 7.03
C LEU A 12 -21.85 16.76 6.71
N LEU A 13 -22.01 17.08 5.41
CA LEU A 13 -22.68 18.23 4.70
C LEU A 13 -21.79 18.67 3.50
N VAL A 14 -22.20 19.01 2.26
CA VAL A 14 -23.46 19.26 1.53
C VAL A 14 -23.25 18.82 0.06
N ILE A 15 -24.34 18.43 -0.59
CA ILE A 15 -24.52 18.04 -1.99
C ILE A 15 -24.25 19.20 -2.97
N GLY A 16 -23.56 18.92 -4.08
CA GLY A 16 -23.54 19.77 -5.27
C GLY A 16 -23.67 18.94 -6.54
N LEU A 17 -24.88 18.87 -7.11
CA LEU A 17 -25.14 18.38 -8.46
C LEU A 17 -24.62 19.41 -9.48
N PHE A 18 -23.86 18.96 -10.47
CA PHE A 18 -23.74 19.66 -11.75
C PHE A 18 -23.95 18.66 -12.89
N PHE A 19 -25.06 18.88 -13.61
CA PHE A 19 -25.33 18.33 -14.93
C PHE A 19 -24.44 19.05 -15.96
N ILE A 20 -23.76 18.29 -16.83
CA ILE A 20 -23.34 18.80 -18.14
C ILE A 20 -23.70 17.74 -19.18
N THR A 21 -24.45 18.19 -20.18
CA THR A 21 -25.00 17.43 -21.31
C THR A 21 -23.99 17.26 -22.46
N GLU A 22 -24.12 16.11 -23.13
CA GLU A 22 -23.72 15.72 -24.50
C GLU A 22 -22.96 16.71 -25.39
N TRP A 23 -21.87 16.23 -26.03
CA TRP A 23 -21.48 16.57 -27.41
C TRP A 23 -20.84 15.35 -28.12
N SER A 24 -20.92 15.40 -29.45
CA SER A 24 -21.06 14.32 -30.43
C SER A 24 -19.89 13.39 -30.73
N THR A 25 -20.26 12.24 -31.28
CA THR A 25 -19.47 11.22 -31.98
C THR A 25 -18.75 11.75 -33.23
N ASP A 26 -17.46 11.43 -33.38
CA ASP A 26 -16.79 11.39 -34.69
C ASP A 26 -15.83 10.20 -34.75
N ALA A 27 -16.43 9.03 -34.97
CA ALA A 27 -15.75 7.79 -35.33
C ALA A 27 -15.79 7.62 -36.85
N GLU A 28 -15.10 8.46 -37.62
CA GLU A 28 -15.10 8.27 -39.09
C GLU A 28 -13.87 8.78 -39.87
N TYR A 29 -12.71 8.95 -39.23
CA TYR A 29 -11.50 9.41 -39.95
C TYR A 29 -10.41 8.35 -40.20
N PHE A 30 -10.51 7.13 -39.66
CA PHE A 30 -9.45 6.11 -39.80
C PHE A 30 -9.80 4.88 -40.64
N ARG A 31 -10.74 5.03 -41.60
CA ARG A 31 -11.20 3.94 -42.46
C ARG A 31 -10.97 4.19 -43.95
N SER A 32 -9.76 4.61 -44.32
CA SER A 32 -9.33 4.52 -45.73
C SER A 32 -7.80 4.47 -45.86
N SER A 33 -7.22 3.31 -45.57
CA SER A 33 -6.06 2.85 -46.31
C SER A 33 -6.16 1.33 -46.50
N LYS A 34 -6.19 0.91 -47.77
CA LYS A 34 -6.17 -0.49 -48.22
C LYS A 34 -4.78 -1.11 -47.99
N LEU A 35 -4.29 -1.10 -46.75
CA LEU A 35 -2.95 -1.59 -46.42
C LEU A 35 -2.91 -2.36 -45.09
N PHE A 36 -3.95 -3.11 -44.78
CA PHE A 36 -3.94 -4.10 -43.70
C PHE A 36 -4.54 -5.42 -44.21
N LYS A 37 -3.89 -6.01 -45.19
CA LYS A 37 -3.99 -7.45 -45.48
C LYS A 37 -2.59 -8.00 -45.60
N LEU A 38 -2.36 -9.10 -44.87
CA LEU A 38 -1.16 -9.93 -44.82
C LEU A 38 -0.05 -9.46 -43.88
N LEU A 39 -0.28 -9.61 -42.57
CA LEU A 39 0.76 -10.09 -41.66
C LEU A 39 0.18 -11.22 -40.81
N PRO A 40 0.87 -12.37 -40.68
CA PRO A 40 0.37 -13.52 -39.94
C PRO A 40 0.31 -13.18 -38.44
N SER A 41 -0.74 -13.66 -37.78
CA SER A 41 -0.91 -13.59 -36.33
C SER A 41 0.26 -14.30 -35.65
N LYS A 42 1.24 -13.54 -35.15
CA LYS A 42 2.25 -14.07 -34.24
C LYS A 42 1.63 -14.16 -32.85
N ASP A 43 1.68 -15.37 -32.30
CA ASP A 43 1.38 -15.71 -30.91
C ASP A 43 1.74 -14.58 -29.94
N ILE A 44 0.72 -14.02 -29.30
CA ILE A 44 0.90 -13.18 -28.12
C ILE A 44 1.00 -14.15 -26.93
N SER A 45 2.17 -14.76 -26.77
CA SER A 45 2.58 -15.18 -25.44
C SER A 45 2.78 -13.91 -24.61
N PRO A 46 2.44 -13.89 -23.30
CA PRO A 46 2.79 -12.78 -22.43
C PRO A 46 4.32 -12.79 -22.28
N LEU A 47 4.98 -12.08 -23.20
CA LEU A 47 6.42 -11.92 -23.23
C LEU A 47 6.85 -11.31 -21.90
N PHE A 48 7.68 -12.07 -21.19
CA PHE A 48 8.60 -11.58 -20.20
C PHE A 48 9.22 -10.29 -20.76
N ASP A 49 8.81 -9.13 -20.23
CA ASP A 49 9.48 -7.86 -20.51
C ASP A 49 10.72 -7.80 -19.59
N PRO A 50 11.92 -8.08 -20.11
CA PRO A 50 13.13 -8.15 -19.30
C PRO A 50 13.66 -6.76 -18.94
N MET A 51 13.03 -5.68 -19.42
CA MET A 51 13.46 -4.29 -19.18
C MET A 51 12.58 -3.55 -18.16
N ARG A 52 11.43 -4.10 -17.77
CA ARG A 52 10.61 -3.51 -16.70
C ARG A 52 11.22 -3.80 -15.34
N GLU A 53 11.64 -2.74 -14.66
CA GLU A 53 12.04 -2.78 -13.25
C GLU A 53 10.96 -3.44 -12.37
N SER A 54 11.37 -4.35 -11.49
CA SER A 54 10.47 -5.07 -10.59
C SER A 54 9.82 -4.11 -9.61
N ARG A 55 8.52 -4.27 -9.38
CA ARG A 55 7.78 -3.51 -8.37
C ARG A 55 7.70 -4.32 -7.09
N LEU A 56 7.73 -3.65 -5.93
CA LEU A 56 7.62 -4.32 -4.63
C LEU A 56 6.30 -5.09 -4.48
N GLY A 57 5.22 -4.60 -5.11
CA GLY A 57 3.93 -5.28 -5.15
C GLY A 57 3.81 -6.39 -6.19
N ASP A 58 4.82 -6.66 -7.03
CA ASP A 58 4.70 -7.70 -8.06
C ASP A 58 4.36 -9.06 -7.43
N GLY A 59 3.35 -9.74 -7.98
CA GLY A 59 2.80 -10.99 -7.46
C GLY A 59 1.90 -10.86 -6.23
N CYS A 60 1.59 -9.67 -5.74
CA CYS A 60 0.63 -9.45 -4.65
C CYS A 60 -0.78 -9.25 -5.22
N LEU A 61 -1.72 -10.14 -4.89
CA LEU A 61 -3.13 -9.93 -5.22
C LEU A 61 -3.74 -8.87 -4.30
N LEU A 62 -3.54 -9.08 -2.99
CA LEU A 62 -4.02 -8.23 -1.92
C LEU A 62 -2.85 -7.48 -1.28
N VAL A 63 -3.00 -6.19 -1.11
CA VAL A 63 -1.98 -5.30 -0.55
C VAL A 63 -2.54 -4.59 0.67
N TYR A 64 -1.81 -4.65 1.77
CA TYR A 64 -2.02 -3.81 2.93
C TYR A 64 -0.89 -2.77 3.03
N LEU A 65 -1.28 -1.49 3.16
CA LEU A 65 -0.37 -0.38 3.41
C LEU A 65 -0.61 0.12 4.83
N ASP A 66 0.39 -0.01 5.69
CA ASP A 66 0.38 0.44 7.09
C ASP A 66 1.22 1.71 7.19
N VAL A 67 0.58 2.87 6.96
CA VAL A 67 1.25 4.16 6.94
C VAL A 67 1.26 4.74 8.36
N GLY A 68 2.46 4.87 8.93
CA GLY A 68 2.65 5.04 10.38
C GLY A 68 2.56 3.70 11.08
N ALA A 69 3.40 2.74 10.67
CA ALA A 69 3.36 1.37 11.15
C ALA A 69 3.76 1.24 12.63
N ASN A 70 4.44 2.24 13.20
CA ASN A 70 5.00 2.20 14.55
C ASN A 70 5.82 0.90 14.72
N ILE A 71 5.53 0.08 15.72
CA ILE A 71 6.18 -1.22 15.95
C ILE A 71 5.62 -2.38 15.10
N GLY A 72 4.84 -2.09 14.05
CA GLY A 72 4.34 -3.04 13.05
C GLY A 72 3.12 -3.85 13.49
N VAL A 73 2.41 -3.44 14.54
CA VAL A 73 1.36 -4.26 15.18
C VAL A 73 0.18 -4.58 14.25
N HIS A 74 -0.21 -3.67 13.36
CA HIS A 74 -1.34 -3.89 12.45
C HIS A 74 -1.03 -4.94 11.38
N THR A 75 0.21 -5.02 10.91
CA THR A 75 0.65 -6.15 10.07
C THR A 75 0.54 -7.48 10.83
N ARG A 76 0.83 -7.49 12.13
CA ARG A 76 0.66 -8.70 12.95
C ARG A 76 -0.80 -9.10 13.12
N PHE A 77 -1.72 -8.14 13.29
CA PHE A 77 -3.16 -8.41 13.28
C PHE A 77 -3.65 -9.03 11.97
N LEU A 78 -3.03 -8.65 10.84
CA LEU A 78 -3.32 -9.23 9.52
C LEU A 78 -2.76 -10.65 9.38
N PHE A 79 -1.52 -10.91 9.79
CA PHE A 79 -0.84 -12.19 9.55
C PHE A 79 -1.05 -13.24 10.64
N GLU A 80 -1.36 -12.81 11.87
CA GLU A 80 -1.46 -13.65 13.06
C GLU A 80 -2.73 -13.32 13.89
N PRO A 81 -3.94 -13.24 13.28
CA PRO A 81 -5.16 -12.82 13.98
C PRO A 81 -5.46 -13.63 15.24
N GLU A 82 -5.09 -14.92 15.25
CA GLU A 82 -5.25 -15.82 16.38
C GLU A 82 -4.46 -15.40 17.63
N LYS A 83 -3.37 -14.62 17.47
CA LYS A 83 -2.60 -14.07 18.59
C LYS A 83 -3.24 -12.82 19.20
N TYR A 84 -4.27 -12.27 18.57
CA TYR A 84 -4.91 -11.01 18.95
C TYR A 84 -6.43 -11.13 19.06
N PRO A 85 -7.00 -12.11 19.80
CA PRO A 85 -8.44 -12.38 19.78
C PRO A 85 -9.33 -11.21 20.26
N ASN A 86 -8.75 -10.22 20.95
CA ASN A 86 -9.47 -9.11 21.55
C ASN A 86 -9.61 -7.87 20.63
N VAL A 87 -8.95 -7.81 19.47
CA VAL A 87 -9.04 -6.65 18.54
C VAL A 87 -10.15 -6.82 17.50
N LYS A 88 -11.37 -7.14 17.96
CA LYS A 88 -12.51 -7.54 17.10
C LYS A 88 -12.76 -6.59 15.93
N HIS A 89 -12.79 -5.28 16.17
CA HIS A 89 -13.05 -4.30 15.13
C HIS A 89 -12.00 -4.34 13.99
N ILE A 90 -10.72 -4.52 14.34
CA ILE A 90 -9.65 -4.64 13.36
C ILE A 90 -9.74 -5.97 12.60
N HIS A 91 -10.12 -7.05 13.30
CA HIS A 91 -10.39 -8.33 12.64
C HIS A 91 -11.53 -8.22 11.63
N ASP A 92 -12.61 -7.51 11.95
CA ASP A 92 -13.73 -7.31 11.02
C ASP A 92 -13.27 -6.57 9.76
N ILE A 93 -12.44 -5.52 9.91
CA ILE A 93 -11.85 -4.81 8.77
C ILE A 93 -11.01 -5.75 7.91
N PHE A 94 -10.11 -6.54 8.52
CA PHE A 94 -9.27 -7.45 7.75
C PHE A 94 -10.06 -8.60 7.14
N ASN A 95 -11.05 -9.14 7.83
CA ASN A 95 -11.90 -10.21 7.32
C ASN A 95 -12.73 -9.76 6.12
N ASN A 96 -13.33 -8.57 6.18
CA ASN A 96 -14.10 -8.00 5.09
C ASN A 96 -13.26 -7.71 3.84
N ASN A 97 -11.96 -7.45 4.02
CA ASN A 97 -11.08 -7.07 2.92
C ASN A 97 -10.18 -8.20 2.39
N PHE A 98 -9.74 -9.11 3.26
CA PHE A 98 -8.76 -10.15 2.94
C PHE A 98 -9.31 -11.57 3.11
N GLY A 99 -10.56 -11.70 3.58
CA GLY A 99 -11.20 -12.96 3.90
C GLY A 99 -10.86 -13.47 5.30
N ASN A 100 -11.68 -14.41 5.77
CA ASN A 100 -11.48 -15.09 7.06
C ASN A 100 -10.31 -16.08 7.01
N THR A 101 -10.09 -16.72 5.86
CA THR A 101 -8.98 -17.65 5.62
C THR A 101 -7.94 -16.97 4.74
N ARG A 102 -6.90 -16.41 5.36
CA ARG A 102 -5.90 -15.60 4.68
C ARG A 102 -4.81 -16.48 4.05
N ASN A 103 -4.59 -16.33 2.75
CA ASN A 103 -3.52 -17.06 2.06
C ASN A 103 -2.28 -16.19 1.92
N LYS A 104 -1.21 -16.57 2.63
CA LYS A 104 0.08 -15.85 2.65
C LYS A 104 0.72 -15.62 1.28
N ARG A 105 0.40 -16.46 0.29
CA ARG A 105 0.92 -16.33 -1.08
C ARG A 105 0.29 -15.17 -1.83
N ASP A 106 -0.94 -14.80 -1.50
CA ASP A 106 -1.71 -13.79 -2.22
C ASP A 106 -1.57 -12.39 -1.60
N ILE A 107 -1.09 -12.30 -0.36
CA ILE A 107 -1.09 -11.08 0.46
C ILE A 107 0.31 -10.51 0.62
N CYS A 108 0.43 -9.19 0.53
CA CYS A 108 1.62 -8.42 0.91
C CYS A 108 1.25 -7.30 1.89
N SER A 109 2.15 -7.01 2.82
CA SER A 109 2.05 -5.85 3.71
C SER A 109 3.29 -4.96 3.56
N PHE A 110 3.06 -3.65 3.53
CA PHE A 110 4.11 -2.63 3.46
C PHE A 110 3.92 -1.64 4.62
N GLY A 111 4.89 -1.58 5.53
CA GLY A 111 4.85 -0.69 6.69
C GLY A 111 5.75 0.53 6.48
N PHE A 112 5.19 1.74 6.61
CA PHE A 112 5.94 2.99 6.54
C PHE A 112 6.17 3.50 7.95
N GLU A 113 7.42 3.57 8.37
CA GLU A 113 7.79 4.02 9.71
C GLU A 113 9.15 4.73 9.67
N PRO A 114 9.20 6.05 9.85
CA PRO A 114 10.43 6.83 9.80
C PRO A 114 11.29 6.73 11.07
N ASN A 115 10.74 6.38 12.23
CA ASN A 115 11.47 6.40 13.49
C ASN A 115 12.62 5.37 13.48
N PRO A 116 13.89 5.80 13.58
CA PRO A 116 15.02 4.88 13.52
C PRO A 116 15.05 3.85 14.64
N ALA A 117 14.44 4.16 15.79
CA ALA A 117 14.31 3.23 16.92
C ALA A 117 13.51 1.96 16.55
N HIS A 118 12.67 2.01 15.51
CA HIS A 118 11.84 0.90 15.07
C HIS A 118 12.46 0.05 13.97
N ILE A 119 13.57 0.48 13.35
CA ILE A 119 14.18 -0.21 12.20
C ILE A 119 14.55 -1.66 12.55
N GLU A 120 15.24 -1.88 13.67
CA GLU A 120 15.73 -3.21 14.02
C GLU A 120 14.59 -4.18 14.27
N ARG A 121 13.54 -3.71 14.94
CA ARG A 121 12.32 -4.48 15.12
C ARG A 121 11.66 -4.84 13.79
N HIS A 122 11.56 -3.88 12.87
CA HIS A 122 10.97 -4.11 11.55
C HIS A 122 11.77 -5.10 10.71
N LYS A 123 13.11 -5.05 10.78
CA LYS A 123 13.98 -6.07 10.15
C LYS A 123 13.71 -7.46 10.72
N GLN A 124 13.53 -7.58 12.03
CA GLN A 124 13.17 -8.85 12.67
C GLN A 124 11.80 -9.35 12.20
N LEU A 125 10.81 -8.45 12.07
CA LEU A 125 9.50 -8.80 11.51
C LEU A 125 9.58 -9.24 10.04
N GLU A 126 10.34 -8.53 9.19
CA GLU A 126 10.55 -8.92 7.79
C GLU A 126 11.12 -10.34 7.70
N GLN A 127 12.16 -10.63 8.48
CA GLN A 127 12.79 -11.94 8.48
C GLN A 127 11.88 -13.04 9.05
N HIS A 128 11.17 -12.75 10.13
CA HIS A 128 10.24 -13.69 10.75
C HIS A 128 9.11 -14.08 9.79
N TYR A 129 8.47 -13.09 9.18
CA TYR A 129 7.36 -13.32 8.26
C TYR A 129 7.81 -13.97 6.96
N LYS A 130 8.99 -13.62 6.45
CA LYS A 130 9.61 -14.33 5.32
C LYS A 130 9.76 -15.83 5.62
N ASN A 131 10.24 -16.21 6.80
CA ASN A 131 10.38 -17.62 7.20
C ASN A 131 9.04 -18.35 7.31
N MET A 132 7.97 -17.63 7.64
CA MET A 132 6.61 -18.15 7.65
C MET A 132 5.95 -18.19 6.26
N GLY A 133 6.59 -17.61 5.24
CA GLY A 133 6.07 -17.48 3.87
C GLY A 133 5.11 -16.30 3.67
N TRP A 134 5.04 -15.38 4.64
CA TRP A 134 4.37 -14.10 4.50
C TRP A 134 5.32 -13.08 3.83
N ARG A 135 4.74 -12.05 3.21
CA ARG A 135 5.48 -10.96 2.56
C ARG A 135 5.24 -9.65 3.29
N TYR A 136 6.19 -9.27 4.14
CA TYR A 136 6.25 -7.96 4.79
C TYR A 136 7.47 -7.19 4.29
N LYS A 137 7.32 -5.89 4.05
CA LYS A 137 8.43 -4.98 3.77
C LYS A 137 8.29 -3.69 4.57
N HIS A 138 9.33 -3.33 5.31
CA HIS A 138 9.44 -2.04 5.96
C HIS A 138 10.03 -1.02 4.98
N ILE A 139 9.38 0.14 4.94
CA ILE A 139 9.79 1.34 4.25
C ILE A 139 10.19 2.34 5.32
N HIS A 140 11.50 2.54 5.48
CA HIS A 140 12.04 3.50 6.42
C HIS A 140 11.96 4.91 5.84
N ALA A 141 10.75 5.47 5.82
CA ALA A 141 10.47 6.83 5.38
C ALA A 141 9.14 7.34 5.95
N GLY A 142 9.05 8.65 6.16
CA GLY A 142 7.80 9.33 6.45
C GLY A 142 6.98 9.50 5.16
N ALA A 143 5.68 9.27 5.25
CA ALA A 143 4.79 9.56 4.12
C ALA A 143 4.59 11.07 3.96
N SER A 144 4.75 11.56 2.73
CA SER A 144 4.68 12.99 2.39
C SER A 144 4.04 13.19 1.00
N ASP A 145 3.76 14.45 0.65
CA ASP A 145 3.37 14.89 -0.70
C ASP A 145 4.59 15.20 -1.60
N HIS A 146 5.80 15.15 -1.04
CA HIS A 146 7.07 15.31 -1.75
C HIS A 146 8.15 14.39 -1.18
N ASP A 147 9.16 14.08 -2.00
CA ASP A 147 10.38 13.42 -1.52
C ASP A 147 11.28 14.47 -0.87
N GLY A 148 12.01 14.08 0.17
CA GLY A 148 12.90 15.01 0.86
C GLY A 148 13.40 14.44 2.19
N ASN A 149 13.74 15.33 3.11
CA ASN A 149 14.08 14.99 4.48
C ASN A 149 13.35 15.94 5.41
N LEU A 150 13.00 15.47 6.60
CA LEU A 150 12.36 16.28 7.63
C LEU A 150 12.97 15.96 8.99
N THR A 151 13.12 16.99 9.81
CA THR A 151 13.60 16.83 11.19
C THR A 151 12.43 16.52 12.10
N PHE A 152 12.47 15.33 12.70
CA PHE A 152 11.66 14.95 13.84
C PHE A 152 12.45 15.19 15.13
N TRP A 153 11.76 15.15 16.26
CA TRP A 153 12.34 15.37 17.58
C TRP A 153 12.00 14.19 18.47
N HIS A 154 13.00 13.63 19.15
CA HIS A 154 12.82 12.64 20.22
C HIS A 154 12.67 13.32 21.57
N ARG A 155 11.64 12.96 22.33
CA ARG A 155 11.51 13.36 23.74
C ARG A 155 12.58 12.65 24.58
N GLY A 156 13.45 13.44 25.19
CA GLY A 156 14.64 12.97 25.92
C GLY A 156 14.41 12.24 27.25
N ASP A 157 13.26 11.60 27.48
CA ASP A 157 12.96 10.88 28.74
C ASP A 157 13.41 9.41 28.75
N GLY A 158 14.01 8.92 27.65
CA GLY A 158 14.64 7.60 27.53
C GLY A 158 13.70 6.39 27.61
N ASN A 159 12.43 6.61 27.97
CA ASN A 159 11.46 5.55 28.26
C ASN A 159 10.24 5.58 27.33
N LYS A 160 10.11 6.57 26.43
CA LYS A 160 8.95 6.76 25.55
C LYS A 160 9.30 7.02 24.09
N ASN A 161 10.23 6.24 23.54
CA ASN A 161 10.65 6.35 22.13
C ASN A 161 9.49 6.24 21.12
N GLU A 162 8.36 5.64 21.50
CA GLU A 162 7.15 5.53 20.67
C GLU A 162 6.28 6.80 20.65
N TRP A 163 6.17 7.53 21.77
CA TRP A 163 5.25 8.68 21.93
C TRP A 163 5.94 10.04 21.81
N GLY A 164 7.26 10.01 21.76
CA GLY A 164 8.11 11.18 21.79
C GLY A 164 8.69 11.57 20.45
N PHE A 165 8.23 10.99 19.33
CA PHE A 165 8.79 11.20 18.01
C PHE A 165 7.80 11.97 17.13
N GLY A 166 8.04 13.25 16.88
CA GLY A 166 7.14 14.11 16.09
C GLY A 166 7.84 15.32 15.47
N MET A 167 7.12 16.11 14.66
CA MET A 167 7.73 17.25 13.95
C MET A 167 7.96 18.47 14.85
N VAL A 168 7.27 18.52 16.00
CA VAL A 168 7.34 19.64 16.94
C VAL A 168 8.37 19.37 18.03
N LYS A 169 9.31 20.31 18.20
CA LYS A 169 10.16 20.37 19.39
C LYS A 169 9.34 20.88 20.57
N VAL A 170 9.12 20.05 21.58
CA VAL A 170 8.30 20.40 22.75
C VAL A 170 9.18 20.86 23.91
N HIS A 171 10.34 20.22 24.12
CA HIS A 171 11.25 20.52 25.21
C HIS A 171 12.65 20.88 24.72
N GLY A 172 13.38 21.66 25.52
CA GLY A 172 14.76 22.04 25.20
C GLY A 172 15.72 20.85 25.08
N THR A 173 15.41 19.76 25.79
CA THR A 173 16.17 18.50 25.82
C THR A 173 15.86 17.56 24.65
N ASP A 174 14.89 17.89 23.80
CA ASP A 174 14.54 17.03 22.67
C ASP A 174 15.68 16.99 21.66
N THR A 175 16.01 15.80 21.18
CA THR A 175 17.10 15.59 20.23
C THR A 175 16.54 15.49 18.81
N PRO A 176 17.11 16.23 17.84
CA PRO A 176 16.65 16.19 16.45
C PRO A 176 17.08 14.88 15.78
N GLU A 177 16.24 14.39 14.88
CA GLU A 177 16.46 13.23 14.03
C GLU A 177 16.00 13.56 12.61
N VAL A 178 16.88 13.43 11.63
CA VAL A 178 16.53 13.71 10.23
C VAL A 178 16.08 12.42 9.58
N VAL A 179 14.83 12.38 9.14
CA VAL A 179 14.24 11.20 8.48
C VAL A 179 13.94 11.47 7.02
N PRO A 180 14.10 10.46 6.15
CA PRO A 180 13.70 10.58 4.76
C PRO A 180 12.18 10.68 4.65
N LEU A 181 11.74 11.57 3.76
CA LEU A 181 10.36 11.69 3.31
C LEU A 181 10.22 11.06 1.93
N LEU A 182 9.08 10.40 1.74
CA LEU A 182 8.73 9.77 0.49
C LEU A 182 7.36 10.27 0.01
N ARG A 183 7.29 10.66 -1.27
CA ARG A 183 6.04 11.01 -1.93
C ARG A 183 5.16 9.78 -2.06
N LEU A 184 4.24 9.60 -1.11
CA LEU A 184 3.46 8.36 -0.96
C LEU A 184 2.67 8.02 -2.24
N SER A 185 2.08 9.03 -2.89
CA SER A 185 1.32 8.84 -4.13
C SER A 185 2.16 8.27 -5.27
N GLN A 186 3.41 8.73 -5.41
CA GLN A 186 4.33 8.24 -6.44
C GLN A 186 4.80 6.83 -6.13
N TRP A 187 5.12 6.52 -4.88
CA TRP A 187 5.49 5.17 -4.46
C TRP A 187 4.33 4.18 -4.67
N ILE A 188 3.10 4.54 -4.28
CA ILE A 188 1.91 3.70 -4.50
C ILE A 188 1.66 3.48 -5.99
N LYS A 189 1.76 4.53 -6.82
CA LYS A 189 1.61 4.41 -8.27
C LYS A 189 2.62 3.40 -8.82
N HIS A 190 3.89 3.63 -8.53
CA HIS A 190 5.00 2.85 -9.07
C HIS A 190 5.00 1.40 -8.55
N HIS A 191 4.92 1.19 -7.23
CA HIS A 191 5.09 -0.14 -6.65
C HIS A 191 3.80 -0.97 -6.55
N ILE A 192 2.63 -0.33 -6.46
CA ILE A 192 1.36 -1.03 -6.18
C ILE A 192 0.40 -0.94 -7.37
N SER A 193 0.17 0.24 -7.94
CA SER A 193 -0.82 0.38 -9.03
C SER A 193 -0.31 -0.22 -10.33
N GLU A 194 0.99 -0.08 -10.60
CA GLU A 194 1.64 -0.65 -11.78
C GLU A 194 2.10 -2.10 -11.59
N ARG A 195 1.80 -2.73 -10.43
CA ARG A 195 2.27 -4.10 -10.12
C ARG A 195 1.70 -5.14 -11.09
N LYS A 196 2.47 -6.19 -11.36
CA LYS A 196 1.99 -7.40 -12.02
C LYS A 196 1.18 -8.22 -11.01
N LEU A 197 -0.09 -8.48 -11.30
CA LEU A 197 -0.90 -9.40 -10.51
C LEU A 197 -0.35 -10.84 -10.63
N PRO A 198 -0.54 -11.70 -9.61
CA PRO A 198 -0.04 -13.07 -9.66
C PRO A 198 -0.76 -13.88 -10.74
N GLN A 199 -0.03 -14.78 -11.41
CA GLN A 199 -0.60 -15.70 -12.42
C GLN A 199 -1.48 -16.78 -11.78
N SER A 200 -1.15 -17.17 -10.55
CA SER A 200 -1.90 -18.14 -9.77
C SER A 200 -2.36 -17.49 -8.46
N VAL A 201 -3.66 -17.61 -8.18
CA VAL A 201 -4.27 -17.19 -6.92
C VAL A 201 -4.59 -18.43 -6.10
N HIS A 202 -4.42 -18.36 -4.78
CA HIS A 202 -4.50 -19.52 -3.90
C HIS A 202 -5.62 -19.45 -2.85
N GLY A 203 -6.19 -18.29 -2.60
CA GLY A 203 -7.39 -18.09 -1.80
C GLY A 203 -8.67 -17.99 -2.65
N GLU A 204 -9.80 -17.85 -1.96
CA GLU A 204 -11.11 -17.65 -2.57
C GLU A 204 -11.48 -16.17 -2.54
N TYR A 205 -11.67 -15.56 -3.71
CA TYR A 205 -11.92 -14.13 -3.86
C TYR A 205 -12.98 -13.87 -4.93
N ASP A 206 -13.66 -12.73 -4.82
CA ASP A 206 -14.63 -12.28 -5.82
C ASP A 206 -13.96 -11.92 -7.15
N GLU A 207 -14.74 -11.92 -8.24
CA GLU A 207 -14.26 -11.67 -9.60
C GLU A 207 -13.52 -10.32 -9.75
N THR A 208 -13.97 -9.28 -9.04
CA THR A 208 -13.34 -7.96 -9.10
C THR A 208 -11.95 -8.02 -8.47
N THR A 209 -11.83 -8.65 -7.31
CA THR A 209 -10.54 -8.87 -6.64
C THR A 209 -9.61 -9.73 -7.49
N LEU A 210 -10.10 -10.76 -8.16
CA LEU A 210 -9.27 -11.59 -9.05
C LEU A 210 -8.74 -10.80 -10.26
N LYS A 211 -9.54 -9.88 -10.80
CA LYS A 211 -9.19 -9.09 -11.99
C LYS A 211 -8.29 -7.88 -11.69
N GLU A 212 -8.52 -7.20 -10.57
CA GLU A 212 -7.89 -5.90 -10.26
C GLU A 212 -6.96 -5.97 -9.03
N GLY A 213 -7.03 -7.06 -8.26
CA GLY A 213 -6.49 -7.11 -6.91
C GLY A 213 -7.22 -6.15 -5.96
N ARG A 214 -6.72 -6.04 -4.73
CA ARG A 214 -7.28 -5.13 -3.72
C ARG A 214 -6.17 -4.47 -2.92
N VAL A 215 -6.35 -3.20 -2.61
CA VAL A 215 -5.43 -2.43 -1.77
C VAL A 215 -6.23 -1.86 -0.60
N VAL A 216 -5.76 -2.08 0.62
CA VAL A 216 -6.28 -1.46 1.85
C VAL A 216 -5.15 -0.66 2.47
N MET A 217 -5.45 0.57 2.89
CA MET A 217 -4.48 1.43 3.54
C MET A 217 -5.01 1.89 4.90
N LYS A 218 -4.21 1.68 5.94
CA LYS A 218 -4.31 2.41 7.20
C LYS A 218 -3.37 3.60 7.10
N MET A 219 -3.84 4.76 7.51
CA MET A 219 -3.02 5.96 7.62
C MET A 219 -3.28 6.58 8.99
N ASP A 220 -2.28 6.52 9.84
CA ASP A 220 -2.28 7.20 11.14
C ASP A 220 -0.81 7.52 11.40
N ILE A 221 -0.48 8.75 11.05
CA ILE A 221 0.87 9.33 10.98
C ILE A 221 0.89 10.54 11.88
N GLU A 222 2.02 10.75 12.53
CA GLU A 222 2.28 11.94 13.35
C GLU A 222 2.87 13.05 12.47
N GLY A 223 2.47 14.29 12.76
CA GLY A 223 2.96 15.51 12.10
C GLY A 223 3.48 16.55 13.08
#